data_AF-A0A6A3GA93-F1
#
_entry.id   AF-A0A6A3GA93-F1
#
_cell.length_a   1.000
_cell.length_b   1.000
_cell.length_c   1.000
_cell.angle_alpha   90.00
_cell.angle_beta   90.00
_cell.angle_gamma   90.00
#
_symmetry.space_group_name_H-M   'P 1'
#
loop_
_entity.id
_entity.type
_entity.pdbx_description
1 polymer ?
#
loop_
_entity_poly.entity_id
_entity_poly.type
_entity_poly.pdbx_seq_one_letter_code
_entity_poly.pdbx_strand_id
1 'polypeptide(L)'
;MRAVSVSVAAALCSIVSGKSDGFVDHLKHFFSDDDNLAVSGSAVDDDKCVYDWSSLSCTPEASCSLQYQFGDVTPSQACRVSDTSNATKVPQQLHLAFAGREAGTGMAISWTTFKLDSEPTVWLGRTEAKLKVVADATIETKSYYKDDDYELYSYHAVVSGLKANTKYFYKVGNAKNKHYRSGVSSFTTARAAGDESSFIVAVYGDMGADDNSVATNKYVNSLVDEVDFVYHLGDISYADNAFLTA
;
A
#
# COMPACT_ATOMS: atom_id res chain seq x y z
N MET A 1 -64.88 45.33 -7.65
CA MET A 1 -63.59 44.61 -7.59
C MET A 1 -63.31 44.31 -6.12
N ARG A 2 -63.30 43.03 -5.74
CA ARG A 2 -63.08 42.60 -4.34
C ARG A 2 -61.58 42.46 -4.10
N ALA A 3 -61.03 43.28 -3.20
CA ALA A 3 -59.68 43.13 -2.68
C ALA A 3 -59.72 42.18 -1.48
N VAL A 4 -58.87 41.15 -1.50
CA VAL A 4 -58.72 40.17 -0.43
C VAL A 4 -57.69 40.70 0.56
N SER A 5 -58.08 40.75 1.83
CA SER A 5 -57.27 41.04 3.01
C SER A 5 -56.44 39.81 3.40
N VAL A 6 -55.13 39.97 3.58
CA VAL A 6 -54.25 38.97 4.22
C VAL A 6 -53.80 39.54 5.57
N SER A 7 -54.06 38.77 6.63
CA SER A 7 -53.69 39.08 8.01
C SER A 7 -52.28 38.58 8.30
N VAL A 8 -51.42 39.42 8.85
CA VAL A 8 -50.11 39.07 9.38
C VAL A 8 -50.26 38.80 10.88
N ALA A 9 -49.99 37.57 11.31
CA ALA A 9 -49.87 37.22 12.72
C ALA A 9 -48.39 37.03 13.05
N ALA A 10 -47.89 37.89 13.95
CA ALA A 10 -46.58 37.81 14.55
C ALA A 10 -46.59 36.81 15.72
N ALA A 11 -45.58 35.95 15.78
CA ALA A 11 -45.20 35.23 16.99
C ALA A 11 -43.73 35.52 17.28
N LEU A 12 -43.49 36.06 18.48
CA LEU A 12 -42.20 36.44 19.04
C LEU A 12 -41.32 35.20 19.27
N CYS A 13 -40.03 35.30 18.95
CA CYS A 13 -39.01 34.45 19.57
C CYS A 13 -37.78 35.29 19.92
N SER A 14 -37.27 35.05 21.13
CA SER A 14 -36.28 35.83 21.85
C SER A 14 -34.87 35.65 21.30
N ILE A 15 -34.07 36.71 21.48
CA ILE A 15 -32.70 36.88 21.01
C ILE A 15 -31.76 35.91 21.75
N VAL A 16 -31.00 35.12 21.00
CA VAL A 16 -29.68 34.62 21.42
C VAL A 16 -28.68 34.90 20.29
N SER A 17 -27.57 35.51 20.68
CA SER A 17 -26.43 35.89 19.86
C SER A 17 -25.82 34.68 19.14
N GLY A 18 -25.88 34.68 17.81
CA GLY A 18 -25.06 33.82 16.96
C GLY A 18 -23.97 34.67 16.32
N LYS A 19 -22.76 34.60 16.85
CA LYS A 19 -21.57 35.20 16.24
C LYS A 19 -21.12 34.30 15.09
N SER A 20 -20.93 34.89 13.92
CA SER A 20 -20.42 34.23 12.73
C SER A 20 -18.92 33.97 12.88
N ASP A 21 -18.56 32.77 13.29
CA ASP A 21 -17.21 32.21 13.19
C ASP A 21 -17.42 30.82 12.59
N GLY A 22 -16.76 30.33 11.54
CA GLY A 22 -15.60 30.75 10.80
C GLY A 22 -15.18 29.48 10.07
N PHE A 23 -15.40 29.42 8.75
CA PHE A 23 -15.13 28.29 7.84
C PHE A 23 -13.62 27.94 7.73
N VAL A 24 -12.80 28.37 8.70
CA VAL A 24 -11.34 28.28 8.68
C VAL A 24 -10.79 27.42 9.84
N ASP A 25 -11.62 26.97 10.78
CA ASP A 25 -11.16 26.21 11.97
C ASP A 25 -11.18 24.68 11.83
N HIS A 26 -11.56 24.14 10.67
CA HIS A 26 -11.47 22.69 10.38
C HIS A 26 -10.28 22.29 9.48
N LEU A 27 -9.42 23.26 9.13
CA LEU A 27 -8.24 23.07 8.30
C LEU A 27 -6.92 23.02 9.08
N LYS A 28 -6.95 23.19 10.41
CA LYS A 28 -5.75 23.26 11.25
C LYS A 28 -5.43 21.99 12.07
N HIS A 29 -6.18 20.91 11.90
CA HIS A 29 -5.94 19.65 12.61
C HIS A 29 -5.45 18.49 11.74
N PHE A 30 -5.06 18.73 10.49
CA PHE A 30 -4.48 17.70 9.61
C PHE A 30 -2.96 17.61 9.66
N PHE A 31 -2.29 18.49 10.42
CA PHE A 31 -0.88 18.36 10.78
C PHE A 31 -0.78 18.31 12.31
N SER A 32 -1.15 17.18 12.88
CA SER A 32 -0.75 16.81 14.23
C SER A 32 -0.41 15.34 14.20
N ASP A 33 0.86 15.08 14.51
CA ASP A 33 1.45 13.78 14.70
C ASP A 33 0.56 12.92 15.60
N ASP A 34 -0.05 11.89 15.02
CA ASP A 34 -0.59 10.73 15.73
C ASP A 34 -0.76 9.59 14.70
N ASP A 35 0.38 9.13 14.18
CA ASP A 35 0.47 7.83 13.48
C ASP A 35 0.30 6.70 14.51
N ASN A 36 -0.96 6.41 14.84
CA ASN A 36 -1.37 5.18 15.53
C ASN A 36 -2.54 4.50 14.82
N LEU A 37 -2.41 4.40 13.49
CA LEU A 37 -3.11 3.40 12.69
C LEU A 37 -2.05 2.51 12.06
N ALA A 38 -1.79 1.38 12.72
CA ALA A 38 -0.90 0.33 12.22
C ALA A 38 -1.41 -0.20 10.87
N VAL A 39 -0.93 0.41 9.79
CA VAL A 39 -0.82 -0.28 8.50
C VAL A 39 0.25 -1.36 8.70
N SER A 40 -0.21 -2.55 9.04
CA SER A 40 0.60 -3.77 9.12
C SER A 40 1.14 -4.11 7.72
N GLY A 41 2.22 -3.47 7.30
CA GLY A 41 2.90 -3.82 6.04
C GLY A 41 3.87 -2.82 5.43
N SER A 42 4.09 -1.61 5.95
CA SER A 42 5.16 -0.77 5.41
C SER A 42 6.51 -1.23 5.95
N ALA A 43 7.43 -1.64 5.08
CA ALA A 43 8.82 -1.80 5.45
C ALA A 43 9.35 -0.52 6.12
N VAL A 44 10.20 -0.69 7.12
CA VAL A 44 10.91 0.42 7.75
C VAL A 44 11.95 0.88 6.74
N ASP A 45 11.89 2.14 6.36
CA ASP A 45 12.87 2.86 5.54
C ASP A 45 13.73 3.73 6.47
N ASP A 46 14.90 4.20 6.00
CA ASP A 46 15.82 5.03 6.78
C ASP A 46 15.11 6.29 7.30
N ASP A 47 14.22 6.88 6.51
CA ASP A 47 13.42 8.04 6.88
C ASP A 47 12.48 7.80 8.08
N LYS A 48 12.21 6.53 8.42
CA LYS A 48 11.43 6.13 9.60
C LYS A 48 12.29 5.80 10.82
N CYS A 49 13.61 5.79 10.67
CA CYS A 49 14.54 5.53 11.76
C CYS A 49 14.90 6.84 12.47
N VAL A 50 14.40 7.01 13.70
CA VAL A 50 14.62 8.26 14.47
C VAL A 50 15.38 7.97 15.75
N TYR A 51 16.35 8.83 16.08
CA TYR A 51 17.10 8.74 17.33
C TYR A 51 16.22 9.20 18.51
N ASP A 52 16.00 8.31 19.47
CA ASP A 52 15.35 8.63 20.74
C ASP A 52 16.40 9.01 21.79
N TRP A 53 16.34 10.26 22.25
CA TRP A 53 17.25 10.81 23.25
C TRP A 53 17.02 10.27 24.66
N SER A 54 15.85 9.69 24.93
CA SER A 54 15.51 9.14 26.24
C SER A 54 16.07 7.73 26.43
N SER A 55 16.02 6.90 25.38
CA SER A 55 16.61 5.55 25.35
C SER A 55 18.05 5.52 24.84
N LEU A 56 18.52 6.62 24.23
CA LEU A 56 19.81 6.74 23.54
C LEU A 56 19.97 5.72 22.39
N SER A 57 18.87 5.34 21.75
CA SER A 57 18.81 4.30 20.71
C SER A 57 18.01 4.77 19.48
N CYS A 58 18.13 4.06 18.37
CA CYS A 58 17.30 4.30 17.18
C CYS A 58 15.98 3.55 17.31
N THR A 59 14.87 4.23 17.01
CA THR A 59 13.53 3.67 17.05
C THR A 59 12.98 3.48 15.63
N PRO A 60 12.24 2.39 15.34
CA PRO A 60 12.04 1.22 16.21
C PRO A 60 13.30 0.35 16.35
N GLU A 61 13.67 -0.03 17.57
CA GLU A 61 14.91 -0.78 17.89
C GLU A 61 15.01 -2.13 17.17
N ALA A 62 13.87 -2.71 16.79
CA ALA A 62 13.82 -3.97 16.06
C ALA A 62 14.22 -3.85 14.58
N SER A 63 14.34 -2.63 14.05
CA SER A 63 14.59 -2.38 12.63
C SER A 63 15.64 -1.30 12.36
N CYS A 64 15.95 -0.45 13.33
CA CYS A 64 16.90 0.65 13.18
C CYS A 64 18.10 0.47 14.10
N SER A 65 19.28 0.81 13.62
CA SER A 65 20.51 0.87 14.43
C SER A 65 21.34 2.10 14.06
N LEU A 66 22.13 2.59 15.02
CA LEU A 66 23.09 3.65 14.77
C LEU A 66 24.18 3.16 13.81
N GLN A 67 24.32 3.84 12.69
CA GLN A 67 25.30 3.58 11.65
C GLN A 67 25.84 4.92 11.17
N TYR A 68 27.02 5.33 11.64
CA TYR A 68 27.58 6.64 11.29
C TYR A 68 28.18 6.63 9.88
N GLN A 69 27.75 7.58 9.05
CA GLN A 69 28.32 7.86 7.74
C GLN A 69 28.93 9.26 7.71
N PHE A 70 29.93 9.44 6.84
CA PHE A 70 30.53 10.76 6.65
C PHE A 70 29.51 11.72 6.04
N GLY A 71 29.16 12.79 6.78
CA GLY A 71 28.13 13.76 6.39
C GLY A 71 26.93 13.81 7.32
N ASP A 72 26.81 12.87 8.26
CA ASP A 72 25.79 12.92 9.30
C ASP A 72 26.06 14.08 10.26
N VAL A 73 25.12 15.04 10.33
CA VAL A 73 25.21 16.21 11.22
C VAL A 73 24.27 16.11 12.43
N THR A 74 23.41 15.09 12.46
CA THR A 74 22.50 14.79 13.57
C THR A 74 22.48 13.29 13.89
N PRO A 75 22.19 12.87 15.13
CA PRO A 75 22.06 11.45 15.47
C PRO A 75 20.93 10.73 14.75
N SER A 76 19.84 11.42 14.39
CA SER A 76 18.77 10.81 13.59
C SER A 76 19.23 10.51 12.16
N GLN A 77 20.09 11.35 11.56
CA GLN A 77 20.72 11.01 10.27
C GLN A 77 21.63 9.79 10.36
N ALA A 78 22.20 9.53 11.54
CA ALA A 78 22.96 8.31 11.81
C ALA A 78 22.07 7.10 12.14
N CYS A 79 20.76 7.28 12.34
CA CYS A 79 19.82 6.18 12.53
C CYS A 79 19.37 5.66 11.17
N ARG A 80 19.79 4.43 10.86
CA ARG A 80 19.48 3.76 9.60
C ARG A 80 18.90 2.39 9.88
N VAL A 81 18.17 1.87 8.91
CA VAL A 81 17.67 0.50 8.91
C VAL A 81 18.87 -0.42 9.08
N SER A 82 18.87 -1.22 10.14
CA SER A 82 20.01 -2.08 10.47
C SER A 82 20.28 -3.09 9.34
N ASP A 83 21.54 -3.43 9.07
CA ASP A 83 21.88 -4.61 8.23
C ASP A 83 21.35 -5.92 8.83
N THR A 84 21.14 -5.92 10.15
CA THR A 84 20.46 -7.00 10.89
C THR A 84 18.95 -6.79 10.97
N SER A 85 18.45 -5.66 10.47
CA SER A 85 17.02 -5.41 10.42
C SER A 85 16.40 -6.46 9.52
N ASN A 86 15.41 -7.08 10.11
CA ASN A 86 14.61 -8.09 9.47
C ASN A 86 13.83 -7.52 8.26
N ALA A 87 13.82 -6.20 8.07
CA ALA A 87 13.08 -5.48 7.04
C ALA A 87 13.51 -5.84 5.61
N THR A 88 14.80 -6.11 5.38
CA THR A 88 15.31 -6.51 4.05
C THR A 88 14.78 -7.86 3.59
N LYS A 89 14.33 -8.70 4.53
CA LYS A 89 13.70 -10.01 4.28
C LYS A 89 12.17 -9.96 4.32
N VAL A 90 11.57 -8.83 4.71
CA VAL A 90 10.12 -8.66 4.67
C VAL A 90 9.69 -8.40 3.22
N PRO A 91 8.63 -9.07 2.73
CA PRO A 91 8.08 -8.80 1.41
C PRO A 91 7.66 -7.34 1.21
N GLN A 92 8.04 -6.77 0.06
CA GLN A 92 7.70 -5.41 -0.36
C GLN A 92 7.18 -5.39 -1.80
N GLN A 93 6.72 -4.22 -2.25
CA GLN A 93 6.27 -3.97 -3.63
C GLN A 93 5.29 -5.03 -4.13
N LEU A 94 4.34 -5.42 -3.27
CA LEU A 94 3.37 -6.46 -3.59
C LEU A 94 2.47 -5.99 -4.73
N HIS A 95 2.32 -6.81 -5.76
CA HIS A 95 1.44 -6.53 -6.88
C HIS A 95 0.83 -7.81 -7.44
N LEU A 96 -0.34 -7.65 -8.05
CA LEU A 96 -1.18 -8.74 -8.53
C LEU A 96 -1.42 -8.58 -10.03
N ALA A 97 -1.54 -9.69 -10.74
CA ALA A 97 -1.94 -9.71 -12.14
C ALA A 97 -2.84 -10.91 -12.43
N PHE A 98 -3.81 -10.73 -13.32
CA PHE A 98 -4.64 -11.85 -13.78
C PHE A 98 -3.78 -12.97 -14.38
N ALA A 99 -4.16 -14.20 -14.06
CA ALA A 99 -3.47 -15.39 -14.53
C ALA A 99 -4.46 -16.56 -14.71
N GLY A 100 -3.93 -17.71 -15.10
CA GLY A 100 -4.71 -18.90 -15.41
C GLY A 100 -5.02 -19.01 -16.90
N ARG A 101 -5.22 -20.24 -17.36
CA ARG A 101 -5.56 -20.53 -18.76
C ARG A 101 -7.00 -20.11 -19.09
N GLU A 102 -7.87 -20.18 -18.10
CA GLU A 102 -9.27 -19.75 -18.16
C GLU A 102 -9.47 -18.53 -17.27
N ALA A 103 -10.29 -17.57 -17.72
CA ALA A 103 -10.55 -16.35 -16.96
C ALA A 103 -11.11 -16.65 -15.56
N GLY A 104 -10.53 -16.03 -14.53
CA GLY A 104 -10.94 -16.18 -13.14
C GLY A 104 -10.40 -17.42 -12.43
N THR A 105 -9.60 -18.27 -13.10
CA THR A 105 -9.08 -19.52 -12.54
C THR A 105 -7.69 -19.41 -11.92
N GLY A 106 -7.04 -18.24 -12.02
CA GLY A 106 -5.74 -18.01 -11.42
C GLY A 106 -5.44 -16.55 -11.10
N MET A 107 -4.37 -16.36 -10.34
CA MET A 107 -3.82 -15.05 -9.98
C MET A 107 -2.29 -15.16 -9.89
N ALA A 108 -1.59 -14.22 -10.50
CA ALA A 108 -0.16 -14.04 -10.28
C ALA A 108 0.02 -13.10 -9.08
N ILE A 109 0.75 -13.57 -8.07
CA ILE A 109 1.08 -12.83 -6.86
C ILE A 109 2.58 -12.59 -6.88
N SER A 110 2.98 -11.33 -6.90
CA SER A 110 4.37 -10.93 -7.00
C SER A 110 4.77 -10.03 -5.84
N TRP A 111 6.01 -10.16 -5.40
CA TRP A 111 6.59 -9.33 -4.34
C TRP A 111 8.11 -9.30 -4.48
N THR A 112 8.77 -8.44 -3.72
CA THR A 112 10.22 -8.32 -3.68
C THR A 112 10.78 -8.42 -2.27
N THR A 113 12.07 -8.76 -2.16
CA THR A 113 12.87 -8.64 -0.93
C THR A 113 14.27 -8.13 -1.25
N PHE A 114 14.89 -7.40 -0.33
CA PHE A 114 16.27 -6.90 -0.46
C PHE A 114 17.35 -7.89 -0.01
N LYS A 115 16.95 -9.12 0.35
CA LYS A 115 17.81 -10.26 0.64
C LYS A 115 17.12 -11.51 0.08
N LEU A 116 17.89 -12.48 -0.43
CA LEU A 116 17.32 -13.72 -0.95
C LEU A 116 16.58 -14.49 0.16
N ASP A 117 15.32 -14.83 -0.09
CA ASP A 117 14.52 -15.72 0.74
C ASP A 117 14.83 -17.18 0.34
N SER A 118 15.22 -17.99 1.32
CA SER A 118 15.51 -19.41 1.10
C SER A 118 14.24 -20.27 0.95
N GLU A 119 13.11 -19.79 1.48
CA GLU A 119 11.84 -20.53 1.49
C GLU A 119 10.64 -19.59 1.24
N PRO A 120 10.60 -18.93 0.05
CA PRO A 120 9.48 -18.09 -0.33
C PRO A 120 8.22 -18.94 -0.40
N THR A 121 7.11 -18.43 0.15
CA THR A 121 5.87 -19.17 0.28
C THR A 121 4.67 -18.25 0.08
N VAL A 122 3.62 -18.80 -0.52
CA VAL A 122 2.30 -18.16 -0.63
C VAL A 122 1.32 -18.91 0.25
N TRP A 123 0.56 -18.17 1.06
CA TRP A 123 -0.62 -18.70 1.73
C TRP A 123 -1.87 -18.07 1.16
N LEU A 124 -2.90 -18.88 0.97
CA LEU A 124 -4.20 -18.45 0.43
C LEU A 124 -5.34 -19.07 1.23
N GLY A 125 -6.45 -18.35 1.34
CA GLY A 125 -7.67 -18.84 1.98
C GLY A 125 -8.91 -18.08 1.55
N ARG A 126 -10.08 -18.62 1.89
CA ARG A 126 -11.39 -17.98 1.66
C ARG A 126 -11.78 -17.00 2.76
N THR A 127 -11.03 -16.99 3.85
CA THR A 127 -11.21 -16.10 5.00
C THR A 127 -9.83 -15.71 5.54
N GLU A 128 -9.70 -14.49 6.04
CA GLU A 128 -8.45 -13.94 6.58
C GLU A 128 -7.79 -14.86 7.64
N ALA A 129 -8.58 -15.46 8.53
CA ALA A 129 -8.07 -16.31 9.61
C ALA A 129 -7.66 -17.74 9.19
N LYS A 130 -7.99 -18.19 7.97
CA LYS A 130 -7.81 -19.59 7.52
C LYS A 130 -7.01 -19.66 6.23
N LEU A 131 -5.77 -19.15 6.28
CA LEU A 131 -4.82 -19.25 5.18
C LEU A 131 -4.05 -20.57 5.25
N LYS A 132 -3.91 -21.24 4.11
CA LYS A 132 -3.11 -22.47 3.96
C LYS A 132 -2.01 -22.23 2.94
N VAL A 133 -0.88 -22.91 3.12
CA VAL A 133 0.19 -22.93 2.11
C VAL A 133 -0.39 -23.43 0.79
N VAL A 134 -0.12 -22.73 -0.30
CA VAL A 134 -0.49 -23.16 -1.65
C VAL A 134 0.56 -24.16 -2.12
N ALA A 135 0.29 -25.46 -1.95
CA ALA A 135 1.27 -26.52 -2.21
C ALA A 135 1.76 -26.56 -3.67
N ASP A 136 0.88 -26.23 -4.62
CA ASP A 136 1.16 -26.28 -6.06
C ASP A 136 1.62 -24.92 -6.62
N ALA A 137 1.91 -23.93 -5.76
CA ALA A 137 2.43 -22.65 -6.21
C ALA A 137 3.89 -22.79 -6.63
N THR A 138 4.14 -22.78 -7.94
CA THR A 138 5.49 -22.59 -8.47
C THR A 138 5.86 -21.12 -8.30
N ILE A 139 6.93 -20.85 -7.54
CA ILE A 139 7.44 -19.50 -7.29
C ILE A 139 8.73 -19.35 -8.09
N GLU A 140 8.70 -18.51 -9.11
CA GLU A 140 9.89 -18.10 -9.84
C GLU A 140 10.59 -16.97 -9.07
N THR A 141 11.89 -17.08 -8.88
CA THR A 141 12.72 -16.04 -8.24
C THR A 141 13.69 -15.46 -9.25
N LYS A 142 13.75 -14.14 -9.36
CA LYS A 142 14.64 -13.40 -10.26
C LYS A 142 15.39 -12.32 -9.49
N SER A 143 16.59 -12.01 -9.95
CA SER A 143 17.31 -10.79 -9.58
C SER A 143 17.72 -10.11 -10.87
N TYR A 144 17.35 -8.84 -11.01
CA TYR A 144 17.59 -8.06 -12.22
C TYR A 144 18.76 -7.09 -12.05
N TYR A 145 18.99 -6.63 -10.82
CA TYR A 145 20.10 -5.76 -10.46
C TYR A 145 20.63 -6.12 -9.07
N LYS A 146 21.95 -6.14 -8.93
CA LYS A 146 22.68 -6.37 -7.71
C LYS A 146 24.07 -5.75 -7.82
N ASP A 147 24.49 -5.04 -6.77
CA ASP A 147 25.85 -4.56 -6.58
C ASP A 147 26.33 -4.89 -5.14
N ASP A 148 27.36 -4.18 -4.66
CA ASP A 148 27.96 -4.44 -3.34
C ASP A 148 27.04 -4.00 -2.19
N ASP A 149 26.20 -2.98 -2.40
CA ASP A 149 25.37 -2.34 -1.37
C ASP A 149 23.86 -2.58 -1.57
N TYR A 150 23.46 -3.06 -2.75
CA TYR A 150 22.07 -3.27 -3.14
C TYR A 150 21.87 -4.65 -3.76
N GLU A 151 20.81 -5.34 -3.33
CA GLU A 151 20.28 -6.49 -4.04
C GLU A 151 18.76 -6.51 -3.99
N LEU A 152 18.12 -6.87 -5.11
CA LEU A 152 16.68 -7.03 -5.18
C LEU A 152 16.33 -8.39 -5.77
N TYR A 153 15.49 -9.12 -5.06
CA TYR A 153 14.94 -10.40 -5.49
C TYR A 153 13.43 -10.25 -5.70
N SER A 154 12.98 -10.52 -6.92
CA SER A 154 11.57 -10.54 -7.30
C SER A 154 11.06 -11.98 -7.32
N TYR A 155 9.91 -12.20 -6.70
CA TYR A 155 9.23 -13.49 -6.65
C TYR A 155 7.92 -13.38 -7.41
N HIS A 156 7.64 -14.38 -8.25
CA HIS A 156 6.42 -14.46 -9.04
C HIS A 156 5.78 -15.82 -8.83
N ALA A 157 4.61 -15.84 -8.21
CA ALA A 157 3.86 -17.06 -7.95
C ALA A 157 2.56 -17.05 -8.73
N VAL A 158 2.34 -18.04 -9.61
CA VAL A 158 1.03 -18.22 -10.26
C VAL A 158 0.23 -19.26 -9.48
N VAL A 159 -0.85 -18.80 -8.85
CA VAL A 159 -1.80 -19.69 -8.18
C VAL A 159 -2.92 -20.03 -9.16
N SER A 160 -3.23 -21.31 -9.30
CA SER A 160 -4.25 -21.83 -10.21
C SER A 160 -5.37 -22.57 -9.45
N GLY A 161 -6.40 -23.02 -10.17
CA GLY A 161 -7.53 -23.75 -9.59
C GLY A 161 -8.45 -22.88 -8.72
N LEU A 162 -8.39 -21.57 -8.91
CA LEU A 162 -9.27 -20.62 -8.21
C LEU A 162 -10.67 -20.63 -8.81
N LYS A 163 -11.66 -20.25 -8.02
CA LYS A 163 -13.02 -20.01 -8.52
C LYS A 163 -13.09 -18.60 -9.08
N ALA A 164 -13.76 -18.43 -10.22
CA ALA A 164 -14.03 -17.11 -10.78
C ALA A 164 -14.87 -16.24 -9.84
N ASN A 165 -14.76 -14.92 -9.99
CA ASN A 165 -15.50 -13.90 -9.24
C ASN A 165 -15.57 -14.19 -7.72
N THR A 166 -14.41 -14.47 -7.14
CA THR A 166 -14.32 -14.94 -5.75
C THR A 166 -13.23 -14.20 -5.01
N LYS A 167 -13.58 -13.65 -3.84
CA LYS A 167 -12.63 -13.06 -2.91
C LYS A 167 -11.77 -14.12 -2.23
N TYR A 168 -10.47 -13.91 -2.26
CA TYR A 168 -9.45 -14.68 -1.55
C TYR A 168 -8.59 -13.76 -0.69
N PHE A 169 -8.15 -14.28 0.44
CA PHE A 169 -7.18 -13.65 1.32
C PHE A 169 -5.84 -14.33 1.13
N TYR A 170 -4.76 -13.57 1.13
CA TYR A 170 -3.42 -14.08 0.89
C TYR A 170 -2.38 -13.38 1.77
N LYS A 171 -1.24 -14.05 1.92
CA LYS A 171 0.01 -13.45 2.40
C LYS A 171 1.18 -14.17 1.74
N VAL A 172 2.33 -13.52 1.73
CA VAL A 172 3.56 -14.03 1.12
C VAL A 172 4.76 -13.90 2.08
N GLY A 173 5.88 -14.52 1.74
CA GLY A 173 7.15 -14.42 2.47
C GLY A 173 7.66 -15.76 2.98
N ASN A 174 8.47 -15.74 4.04
CA ASN A 174 9.24 -16.92 4.45
C ASN A 174 8.41 -17.97 5.19
N ALA A 175 8.56 -19.24 4.78
CA ALA A 175 7.86 -20.38 5.38
C ALA A 175 8.12 -20.56 6.88
N LYS A 176 9.35 -20.32 7.35
CA LYS A 176 9.82 -20.65 8.70
C LYS A 176 9.72 -19.48 9.67
N ASN A 177 9.97 -18.26 9.19
CA ASN A 177 10.00 -17.08 10.04
C ASN A 177 8.80 -16.18 9.78
N LYS A 178 7.91 -16.10 10.78
CA LYS A 178 6.71 -15.26 10.74
C LYS A 178 7.00 -13.76 10.63
N HIS A 179 8.18 -13.30 11.04
CA HIS A 179 8.58 -11.89 10.96
C HIS A 179 8.93 -11.47 9.55
N TYR A 180 9.22 -12.42 8.64
CA TYR A 180 9.50 -12.18 7.22
C TYR A 180 8.30 -12.52 6.34
N ARG A 181 7.09 -12.29 6.85
CA ARG A 181 5.85 -12.51 6.11
C ARG A 181 5.13 -11.18 5.98
N SER A 182 4.44 -10.99 4.85
CA SER A 182 3.57 -9.83 4.66
C SER A 182 2.40 -9.85 5.65
N GLY A 183 1.75 -8.69 5.81
CA GLY A 183 0.38 -8.63 6.29
C GLY A 183 -0.56 -9.45 5.40
N VAL A 184 -1.77 -9.73 5.90
CA VAL A 184 -2.81 -10.36 5.10
C VAL A 184 -3.47 -9.30 4.23
N SER A 185 -3.54 -9.57 2.93
CA SER A 185 -4.29 -8.76 1.97
C SER A 185 -5.30 -9.64 1.24
N SER A 186 -6.10 -9.05 0.35
CA SER A 186 -7.13 -9.79 -0.39
C SER A 186 -7.23 -9.32 -1.82
N PHE A 187 -7.74 -10.21 -2.68
CA PHE A 187 -8.10 -9.92 -4.06
C PHE A 187 -9.35 -10.68 -4.45
N THR A 188 -10.00 -10.23 -5.50
CA THR A 188 -11.09 -10.95 -6.16
C THR A 188 -10.60 -11.45 -7.51
N THR A 189 -10.80 -12.74 -7.79
CA THR A 189 -10.48 -13.31 -9.10
C THR A 189 -11.37 -12.70 -10.19
N ALA A 190 -10.86 -12.66 -11.41
CA ALA A 190 -11.63 -12.23 -12.57
C ALA A 190 -12.94 -13.04 -12.73
N ARG A 191 -13.88 -12.46 -13.46
CA ARG A 191 -15.13 -13.13 -13.84
C ARG A 191 -14.84 -14.27 -14.83
N ALA A 192 -15.77 -15.21 -14.94
CA ALA A 192 -15.67 -16.27 -15.94
C ALA A 192 -15.85 -15.67 -17.34
N ALA A 193 -15.25 -16.30 -18.35
CA ALA A 193 -15.45 -15.87 -19.73
C ALA A 193 -16.94 -15.96 -20.10
N GLY A 194 -17.48 -14.91 -20.73
CA GLY A 194 -18.90 -14.81 -21.09
C GLY A 194 -19.82 -14.30 -19.98
N ASP A 195 -19.29 -13.90 -18.83
CA ASP A 195 -20.06 -13.15 -17.82
C ASP A 195 -20.41 -11.75 -18.36
N GLU A 196 -21.70 -11.41 -18.36
CA GLU A 196 -22.23 -10.12 -18.88
C GLU A 196 -22.45 -9.07 -17.78
N SER A 197 -22.09 -9.37 -16.53
CA SER A 197 -22.17 -8.38 -15.45
C SER A 197 -21.17 -7.24 -15.66
N SER A 198 -21.45 -6.09 -15.04
CA SER A 198 -20.59 -4.91 -15.15
C SER A 198 -19.15 -5.22 -14.73
N PHE A 199 -18.20 -4.70 -15.50
CA PHE A 199 -16.78 -4.80 -15.25
C PHE A 199 -16.15 -3.42 -15.39
N ILE A 200 -15.63 -2.88 -14.30
CA ILE A 200 -15.14 -1.50 -14.22
C ILE A 200 -13.60 -1.52 -14.25
N VAL A 201 -13.03 -0.80 -15.20
CA VAL A 201 -11.58 -0.72 -15.40
C VAL A 201 -11.10 0.71 -15.17
N ALA A 202 -10.14 0.87 -14.25
CA ALA A 202 -9.35 2.10 -14.18
C ALA A 202 -8.22 2.04 -15.22
N VAL A 203 -8.13 3.05 -16.06
CA VAL A 203 -7.12 3.15 -17.12
C VAL A 203 -6.30 4.41 -16.90
N TYR A 204 -4.98 4.25 -16.79
CA TYR A 204 -4.03 5.36 -16.70
C TYR A 204 -2.65 4.92 -17.22
N GLY A 205 -1.76 5.88 -17.45
CA GLY A 205 -0.39 5.64 -17.90
C GLY A 205 0.50 6.77 -17.41
N ASP A 206 1.80 6.69 -17.73
CA ASP A 206 2.74 7.80 -17.52
C ASP A 206 2.75 8.25 -16.05
N MET A 207 2.72 7.27 -15.12
CA MET A 207 2.46 7.54 -13.70
C MET A 207 3.64 8.25 -13.05
N GLY A 208 4.85 7.75 -13.27
CA GLY A 208 6.06 8.22 -12.60
C GLY A 208 6.04 8.05 -11.09
N ALA A 209 7.03 8.64 -10.43
CA ALA A 209 7.20 8.60 -8.98
C ALA A 209 7.45 9.99 -8.37
N ASP A 210 7.25 11.06 -9.14
CA ASP A 210 7.51 12.45 -8.73
C ASP A 210 6.24 13.12 -8.13
N ASP A 211 6.36 14.41 -7.78
CA ASP A 211 5.25 15.19 -7.21
C ASP A 211 4.00 15.26 -8.10
N ASN A 212 4.15 15.14 -9.42
CA ASN A 212 3.02 15.14 -10.35
C ASN A 212 2.19 13.84 -10.23
N SER A 213 2.82 12.74 -9.81
CA SER A 213 2.16 11.45 -9.60
C SER A 213 1.22 11.45 -8.39
N VAL A 214 1.46 12.31 -7.40
CA VAL A 214 0.80 12.28 -6.08
C VAL A 214 -0.73 12.43 -6.19
N ALA A 215 -1.19 13.39 -7.00
CA ALA A 215 -2.63 13.64 -7.16
C ALA A 215 -3.34 12.46 -7.83
N THR A 216 -2.74 11.91 -8.89
CA THR A 216 -3.26 10.73 -9.60
C THR A 216 -3.26 9.51 -8.71
N ASN A 217 -2.17 9.25 -7.98
CA ASN A 217 -2.07 8.14 -7.03
C ASN A 217 -3.14 8.25 -5.93
N LYS A 218 -3.35 9.45 -5.37
CA LYS A 218 -4.44 9.69 -4.40
C LYS A 218 -5.81 9.38 -4.99
N TYR A 219 -6.08 9.81 -6.22
CA TYR A 219 -7.35 9.54 -6.89
C TYR A 219 -7.55 8.04 -7.16
N VAL A 220 -6.56 7.35 -7.72
CA VAL A 220 -6.66 5.90 -7.99
C VAL A 220 -6.86 5.11 -6.70
N ASN A 221 -6.18 5.47 -5.61
CA ASN A 221 -6.40 4.84 -4.30
C ASN A 221 -7.80 5.09 -3.72
N SER A 222 -8.49 6.17 -4.14
CA SER A 222 -9.88 6.39 -3.74
C SER A 222 -10.87 5.46 -4.44
N LEU A 223 -10.45 4.78 -5.52
CA LEU A 223 -11.27 3.85 -6.30
C LEU A 223 -11.23 2.41 -5.77
N VAL A 224 -10.63 2.17 -4.60
CA VAL A 224 -10.60 0.84 -3.98
C VAL A 224 -12.04 0.33 -3.80
N ASP A 225 -12.26 -0.94 -4.14
CA ASP A 225 -13.58 -1.60 -4.18
C ASP A 225 -14.58 -1.07 -5.23
N GLU A 226 -14.27 0.01 -5.97
CA GLU A 226 -15.08 0.53 -7.09
C GLU A 226 -14.66 -0.02 -8.45
N VAL A 227 -13.44 -0.53 -8.57
CA VAL A 227 -12.86 -1.06 -9.82
C VAL A 227 -12.53 -2.55 -9.70
N ASP A 228 -12.74 -3.28 -10.80
CA ASP A 228 -12.41 -4.71 -10.89
C ASP A 228 -10.96 -4.92 -11.38
N PHE A 229 -10.42 -3.96 -12.13
CA PHE A 229 -9.10 -4.07 -12.75
C PHE A 229 -8.45 -2.70 -13.00
N VAL A 230 -7.13 -2.68 -12.94
CA VAL A 230 -6.30 -1.54 -13.36
C VAL A 230 -5.56 -1.92 -14.63
N TYR A 231 -5.74 -1.13 -15.68
CA TYR A 231 -4.97 -1.25 -16.92
C TYR A 231 -4.00 -0.08 -17.05
N HIS A 232 -2.74 -0.31 -16.70
CA HIS A 232 -1.66 0.66 -16.87
C HIS A 232 -1.13 0.63 -18.30
N LEU A 233 -1.07 1.78 -18.97
CA LEU A 233 -0.78 1.90 -20.41
C LEU A 233 0.73 1.95 -20.77
N GLY A 234 1.62 1.63 -19.83
CA GLY A 234 3.07 1.84 -19.97
C GLY A 234 3.57 3.08 -19.22
N ASP A 235 4.88 3.30 -19.28
CA ASP A 235 5.61 4.37 -18.58
C ASP A 235 5.30 4.45 -17.08
N ILE A 236 5.81 3.45 -16.36
CA ILE A 236 5.48 3.22 -14.96
C ILE A 236 6.28 4.14 -14.05
N SER A 237 7.61 3.98 -14.00
CA SER A 237 8.46 4.67 -13.01
C SER A 237 9.39 5.74 -13.58
N TYR A 238 9.62 5.76 -14.90
CA TYR A 238 10.65 6.59 -15.54
C TYR A 238 12.05 6.41 -14.93
N ALA A 239 12.37 5.21 -14.44
CA ALA A 239 13.65 4.93 -13.79
C ALA A 239 14.89 5.13 -14.69
N ASP A 240 14.71 5.20 -16.01
CA ASP A 240 15.76 5.44 -17.00
C ASP A 240 16.20 6.90 -17.10
N ASN A 241 15.41 7.85 -16.58
CA ASN A 241 15.75 9.27 -16.61
C ASN A 241 15.50 10.02 -15.28
N ALA A 242 15.08 9.32 -14.22
CA ALA A 242 14.77 9.88 -12.90
C ALA A 242 15.91 10.72 -12.28
N PHE A 243 17.17 10.47 -12.67
CA PHE A 243 18.34 11.23 -12.22
C PHE A 243 18.53 12.59 -12.92
N LEU A 244 17.74 12.89 -13.97
CA LEU A 244 17.84 14.16 -14.72
C LEU A 244 17.00 15.29 -14.11
N THR A 245 16.07 14.95 -13.22
CA THR A 245 15.10 15.88 -12.61
C THR A 245 15.27 16.05 -11.10
N ALA A 246 16.31 15.44 -10.51
CA ALA A 246 16.62 15.48 -9.09
C ALA A 246 17.37 16.75 -8.66
#